data_AF-A0A968UHR7-F1
#
_entry.id   AF-A0A968UHR7-F1
#
_cell.length_a   1.000
_cell.length_b   1.000
_cell.length_c   1.000
_cell.angle_alpha   90.00
_cell.angle_beta   90.00
_cell.angle_gamma   90.00
#
_symmetry.space_group_name_H-M   'P 1'
#
loop_
_entity.id
_entity.type
_entity.pdbx_description
1 polymer ?
#
loop_
_entity_poly.entity_id
_entity_poly.type
_entity_poly.pdbx_seq_one_letter_code
_entity_poly.pdbx_strand_id
1 'polypeptide(L)'
;MMTKEAARVIAKEAMARAFERQNSELLGALFRAVLFISEESDTRSWETLPGALHLIRIPLKPGKYPLKISVFTNGAGSRSKISLFRSAYLRDKKYFIR
;
A
#
# COMPACT_ATOMS: atom_id res chain seq x y z
N MET A 1 2.73 4.87 -8.57
CA MET A 1 1.91 3.67 -8.32
C MET A 1 0.76 3.60 -9.33
N MET A 2 -0.09 4.63 -9.42
CA MET A 2 -1.13 4.77 -10.47
C MET A 2 -0.62 4.52 -11.89
N THR A 3 0.59 4.97 -12.22
CA THR A 3 1.20 4.78 -13.55
C THR A 3 1.41 3.31 -13.93
N LYS A 4 1.73 2.44 -12.96
CA LYS A 4 1.99 1.02 -13.23
C LYS A 4 0.68 0.27 -13.46
N GLU A 5 -0.33 0.55 -12.64
CA GLU A 5 -1.66 -0.04 -12.80
C GLU A 5 -2.36 0.48 -14.06
N ALA A 6 -2.25 1.78 -14.34
CA ALA A 6 -2.69 2.34 -15.62
C ALA A 6 -1.96 1.70 -16.80
N ALA A 7 -0.64 1.51 -16.73
CA ALA A 7 0.13 0.84 -17.79
C ALA A 7 -0.31 -0.62 -17.99
N ARG A 8 -0.63 -1.34 -16.92
CA ARG A 8 -1.14 -2.72 -16.98
C ARG A 8 -2.50 -2.79 -17.67
N VAL A 9 -3.43 -1.90 -17.32
CA VAL A 9 -4.75 -1.81 -17.97
C VAL A 9 -4.59 -1.47 -19.46
N ILE A 10 -3.75 -0.49 -19.78
CA ILE A 10 -3.44 -0.10 -21.17
C ILE A 10 -2.86 -1.29 -21.95
N ALA A 11 -1.92 -2.05 -21.36
CA ALA A 11 -1.30 -3.20 -22.00
C ALA A 11 -2.32 -4.30 -22.30
N LYS A 12 -3.19 -4.64 -21.34
CA LYS A 12 -4.25 -5.65 -21.53
C LYS A 12 -5.24 -5.26 -22.62
N GLU A 13 -5.65 -3.99 -22.65
CA GLU A 13 -6.56 -3.48 -23.69
C GLU A 13 -5.88 -3.43 -25.06
N ALA A 14 -4.58 -3.11 -25.14
CA ALA A 14 -3.80 -3.19 -26.37
C ALA A 14 -3.70 -4.64 -26.89
N MET A 15 -3.48 -5.61 -26.00
CA MET A 15 -3.48 -7.04 -26.35
C MET A 15 -4.84 -7.51 -26.85
N ALA A 16 -5.93 -7.11 -26.17
CA ALA A 16 -7.27 -7.45 -26.59
C ALA A 16 -7.63 -6.88 -27.97
N ARG A 17 -7.29 -5.61 -28.25
CA ARG A 17 -7.47 -5.00 -29.57
C ARG A 17 -6.62 -5.66 -30.65
N ALA A 18 -5.40 -6.06 -30.33
CA ALA A 18 -4.53 -6.77 -31.27
C ALA A 18 -5.07 -8.17 -31.60
N PHE A 19 -5.68 -8.85 -30.62
CA PHE A 19 -6.32 -10.15 -30.80
C PHE A 19 -7.63 -10.04 -31.59
N GLU A 20 -8.44 -9.02 -31.30
CA GLU A 20 -9.68 -8.68 -32.01
C GLU A 20 -9.42 -8.37 -33.50
N ARG A 21 -8.35 -7.63 -33.83
CA ARG A 21 -7.96 -7.37 -35.22
C ARG A 21 -7.54 -8.61 -36.02
N GLN A 22 -7.04 -9.64 -35.33
CA GLN A 22 -6.60 -10.89 -35.96
C GLN A 22 -7.71 -11.95 -36.00
N ASN A 23 -8.81 -11.74 -35.26
CA ASN A 23 -9.89 -12.70 -35.07
C ASN A 23 -11.26 -12.01 -35.25
N SER A 24 -12.32 -12.65 -34.77
CA SER A 24 -13.65 -12.04 -34.70
C SER A 24 -13.83 -11.19 -33.44
N GLU A 25 -14.73 -10.21 -33.51
CA GLU A 25 -15.10 -9.35 -32.39
C GLU A 25 -15.53 -10.15 -31.15
N LEU A 26 -16.27 -11.25 -31.37
CA LEU A 26 -16.70 -12.16 -30.31
C LEU A 26 -15.51 -12.81 -29.58
N LEU A 27 -14.47 -13.20 -30.31
CA LEU A 27 -13.25 -13.75 -29.72
C LEU A 27 -12.48 -12.69 -28.94
N GLY A 28 -12.46 -11.43 -29.41
CA GLY A 28 -11.88 -10.30 -28.70
C GLY A 28 -12.59 -10.01 -27.37
N ALA A 29 -13.93 -10.06 -27.35
CA ALA A 29 -14.72 -9.88 -26.14
C ALA A 29 -14.48 -11.00 -25.11
N LEU A 30 -14.42 -12.25 -25.56
CA LEU A 30 -14.08 -13.39 -24.70
C LEU A 30 -12.66 -13.25 -24.13
N PHE A 31 -11.71 -12.79 -24.93
CA PHE A 31 -10.33 -12.56 -24.48
C PHE A 31 -10.24 -11.45 -23.43
N ARG A 32 -10.99 -10.34 -23.58
CA ARG A 32 -11.11 -9.31 -22.52
C ARG A 32 -11.67 -9.90 -21.23
N ALA A 33 -12.71 -10.72 -21.31
CA ALA A 33 -13.31 -11.36 -20.14
C ALA A 33 -12.31 -12.27 -19.41
N VAL A 34 -11.53 -13.07 -20.14
CA VAL A 34 -10.46 -13.91 -19.57
C VAL A 34 -9.39 -13.06 -18.90
N LEU A 35 -8.94 -11.97 -19.55
CA LEU A 35 -7.93 -11.06 -18.98
C LEU A 35 -8.41 -10.33 -17.71
N PHE A 36 -9.71 -10.06 -17.64
CA PHE A 36 -10.36 -9.44 -16.48
C PHE A 36 -10.49 -10.43 -15.31
N ILE A 37 -10.92 -11.68 -15.59
CA ILE A 37 -11.01 -12.74 -14.58
C ILE A 37 -9.61 -13.14 -14.08
N SER A 38 -8.60 -13.09 -14.95
CA SER A 38 -7.21 -13.39 -14.64
C SER A 38 -6.48 -12.23 -13.93
N GLU A 39 -7.14 -11.09 -13.70
CA GLU A 39 -6.59 -10.01 -12.88
C GLU A 39 -6.51 -10.47 -11.43
N GLU A 40 -5.29 -10.61 -10.91
CA GLU A 40 -5.10 -10.91 -9.49
C GLU A 40 -5.38 -9.65 -8.67
N SER A 41 -6.47 -9.67 -7.89
CA SER A 41 -6.83 -8.55 -7.03
C SER A 41 -5.77 -8.36 -5.95
N ASP A 42 -5.19 -7.17 -5.88
CA ASP A 42 -4.36 -6.78 -4.74
C ASP A 42 -5.27 -6.67 -3.50
N THR A 43 -5.42 -7.79 -2.79
CA THR A 43 -6.24 -7.91 -1.58
C THR A 43 -5.69 -7.10 -0.41
N ARG A 44 -4.53 -6.46 -0.59
CA ARG A 44 -4.04 -5.41 0.28
C ARG A 44 -4.10 -4.13 -0.54
N SER A 45 -5.00 -3.21 -0.23
CA SER A 45 -4.96 -1.89 -0.86
C SER A 45 -3.78 -1.11 -0.25
N TRP A 46 -2.60 -1.19 -0.87
CA TRP A 46 -1.43 -0.37 -0.49
C TRP A 46 -1.61 1.11 -0.90
N GLU A 47 -2.71 1.44 -1.59
CA GLU A 47 -3.05 2.81 -2.02
C GLU A 47 -3.47 3.73 -0.87
N THR A 48 -3.85 3.18 0.29
CA THR A 48 -4.13 3.97 1.50
C THR A 48 -2.94 4.03 2.46
N LEU A 49 -1.82 3.40 2.12
CA LEU A 49 -0.61 3.57 2.92
C LEU A 49 -0.15 5.03 2.74
N PRO A 50 0.03 5.81 3.82
CA PRO A 50 0.57 7.15 3.72
C PRO A 50 1.85 7.14 2.87
N GLY A 51 2.07 8.19 2.08
CA GLY A 51 3.20 8.29 1.13
C GLY A 51 4.58 8.02 1.74
N ALA A 52 4.70 8.04 3.07
CA ALA A 52 5.77 7.38 3.81
C ALA A 52 5.24 6.78 5.13
N LEU A 53 5.71 5.58 5.48
CA LEU A 53 5.55 4.96 6.81
C LEU A 53 6.92 4.90 7.49
N HIS A 54 7.13 5.69 8.53
CA HIS A 54 8.36 5.66 9.33
C HIS A 54 8.17 4.80 10.58
N LEU A 55 8.82 3.63 10.61
CA LEU A 55 8.78 2.71 11.75
C LEU A 55 10.10 2.74 12.52
N ILE A 56 10.04 3.03 13.82
CA ILE A 56 11.20 2.98 14.72
C ILE A 56 10.94 1.90 15.76
N ARG A 57 11.86 0.94 15.90
CA ARG A 57 11.81 -0.14 16.92
C ARG A 57 12.96 0.05 17.90
N ILE A 58 12.65 0.24 19.18
CA ILE A 58 13.64 0.43 20.25
C ILE A 58 13.41 -0.64 21.33
N PRO A 59 14.38 -1.53 21.60
CA PRO A 59 14.26 -2.46 22.71
C PRO A 59 14.35 -1.69 24.04
N LEU A 60 13.30 -1.77 24.87
CA LEU A 60 13.23 -1.11 26.16
C LEU A 60 13.00 -2.13 27.27
N LYS A 61 13.65 -1.90 28.43
CA LYS A 61 13.30 -2.62 29.67
C LYS A 61 11.92 -2.17 30.15
N PRO A 62 11.20 -2.96 30.95
CA PRO A 62 9.94 -2.51 31.54
C PRO A 62 10.14 -1.24 32.36
N GLY A 63 9.33 -0.21 32.11
CA GLY A 63 9.49 1.10 32.73
C GLY A 63 8.63 2.18 32.07
N LYS A 64 8.67 3.39 32.65
CA LYS A 64 8.01 4.58 32.10
C LYS A 64 9.06 5.47 31.43
N TYR A 65 8.90 5.70 30.13
CA TYR A 65 9.85 6.50 29.35
C TYR A 65 9.16 7.73 28.75
N PRO A 66 9.76 8.92 28.88
CA PRO A 66 9.28 10.10 28.16
C PRO A 66 9.69 9.98 26.68
N LEU A 67 8.71 9.80 25.80
CA LEU A 67 8.93 9.81 24.35
C LEU A 67 8.77 11.23 23.80
N LYS A 68 9.78 11.72 23.07
CA LYS A 68 9.76 12.98 22.33
C LYS A 68 10.04 12.68 20.85
N ILE A 69 9.08 12.99 19.98
CA ILE A 69 9.20 12.76 18.54
C ILE A 69 9.15 14.13 17.84
N SER A 70 10.12 14.38 16.96
CA SER A 70 10.18 15.56 16.11
C SER A 70 10.13 15.10 14.66
N VAL A 71 9.10 15.51 13.91
CA VAL A 71 8.95 15.19 12.49
C VAL A 71 9.27 16.44 11.69
N PHE A 72 10.09 16.29 10.64
CA PHE A 72 10.40 17.34 9.68
C PHE A 72 9.71 17.01 8.36
N THR A 73 8.86 17.91 7.85
CA THR A 73 8.25 17.78 6.52
C THR A 73 8.92 18.77 5.56
N ASN A 74 9.36 18.28 4.39
CA ASN A 74 9.88 19.12 3.31
C ASN A 74 8.70 19.68 2.52
N GLY A 75 8.16 20.78 3.01
CA GLY A 75 7.02 21.48 2.43
C GLY A 75 6.47 22.47 3.46
N ALA A 76 6.97 23.70 3.43
CA ALA A 76 6.59 24.80 4.30
C ALA A 76 6.88 24.61 5.81
N GLY A 77 8.16 24.50 6.19
CA GLY A 77 8.75 25.05 7.43
C GLY A 77 8.13 24.76 8.81
N SER A 78 7.06 23.98 8.89
CA SER A 78 6.27 23.80 10.10
C SER A 78 6.80 22.60 10.88
N ARG A 79 7.52 22.91 11.96
CA ARG A 79 7.89 21.94 12.99
C ARG A 79 6.66 21.58 13.81
N SER A 80 5.97 20.53 13.41
CA SER A 80 4.93 19.93 14.24
C SER A 80 5.59 19.10 15.34
N LYS A 81 5.77 19.71 16.52
CA LYS A 81 6.28 19.04 17.71
C LYS A 81 5.12 18.37 18.43
N ILE A 82 4.96 17.06 18.24
CA ILE A 82 3.97 16.28 18.97
C ILE A 82 4.60 15.89 20.31
N SER A 83 4.19 16.55 21.39
CA SER A 83 4.73 16.31 22.72
C SER A 83 3.80 15.46 23.59
N LEU A 84 4.39 14.39 24.13
CA LEU A 84 3.94 13.53 25.23
C LEU A 84 2.78 12.58 24.93
N PHE A 85 3.17 11.34 24.61
CA PHE A 85 2.46 10.17 25.09
C PHE A 85 3.34 9.46 26.11
N ARG A 86 2.85 9.27 27.35
CA ARG A 86 3.47 8.34 28.30
C ARG A 86 3.14 6.94 27.82
N SER A 87 4.08 6.29 27.14
CA SER A 87 3.94 4.87 26.80
C SER A 87 4.43 4.02 27.96
N ALA A 88 3.57 3.14 28.46
CA ALA A 88 3.93 2.12 29.43
C ALA A 88 4.16 0.81 28.68
N TYR A 89 5.41 0.34 28.66
CA TYR A 89 5.72 -0.97 28.10
C TYR A 89 5.48 -2.04 29.18
N LEU A 90 4.33 -2.69 29.10
CA LEU A 90 3.99 -3.85 29.93
C LEU A 90 4.47 -5.10 29.20
N ARG A 91 5.27 -5.92 29.89
CA ARG A 91 5.97 -7.09 29.34
C ARG A 91 5.04 -8.27 28.98
N ASP A 92 3.72 -8.09 28.96
CA ASP A 92 2.81 -9.24 29.04
C ASP A 92 1.52 -9.09 28.23
N LYS A 93 1.54 -9.67 27.02
CA LYS A 93 0.71 -10.82 26.61
C LYS A 93 0.96 -11.11 25.14
N LYS A 94 1.58 -12.25 24.85
CA LYS A 94 1.73 -12.81 23.51
C LYS A 94 0.34 -13.27 23.03
N TYR A 95 -0.32 -12.50 22.17
CA TYR A 95 -1.44 -13.03 21.39
C TYR A 95 -0.90 -13.52 20.04
N PHE A 96 -0.82 -14.84 19.88
CA PHE A 96 -0.78 -15.51 18.59
C PHE A 96 -2.19 -15.41 18.01
N ILE A 97 -2.35 -14.70 16.90
CA ILE A 97 -3.56 -14.81 16.08
C ILE A 97 -3.25 -15.93 15.08
N ARG A 98 -4.04 -16.99 15.14
CA ARG A 98 -3.99 -18.16 14.25
C ARG A 98 -4.77 -17.87 12.98
#